data_AF-A0A314Y1N8-F1
#
_entry.id   AF-A0A314Y1N8-F1
#
_cell.length_a   1.000
_cell.length_b   1.000
_cell.length_c   1.000
_cell.angle_alpha   90.00
_cell.angle_beta   90.00
_cell.angle_gamma   90.00
#
_symmetry.space_group_name_H-M   'P 1'
#
loop_
_entity.id
_entity.type
_entity.pdbx_description
1 polymer ?
#
loop_
_entity_poly.entity_id
_entity_poly.type
_entity_poly.pdbx_seq_one_letter_code
_entity_poly.pdbx_strand_id
1 'polypeptide(L)'
;MEVADVYVEDGIIVAVRPNIKVGDDVTVLDATGKFVMPGGIDPHTHLDMEFMGSGTIDDFFSGQAAALAGGTTMHIDFVIPVNGSLLSGLEAYEKKSKKSCMDYGFHMAITKWDEVVSKEMEIMVNEKGINSFKFFMAYKGSL
;
A
#
# COMPACT_ATOMS: atom_id res chain seq x y z
N MET A 1 6.22 21.24 -19.71
CA MET A 1 6.58 21.13 -18.28
C MET A 1 6.43 22.52 -17.69
N GLU A 2 5.65 22.64 -16.63
CA GLU A 2 5.43 23.93 -15.95
C GLU A 2 6.40 24.06 -14.78
N VAL A 3 6.92 25.26 -14.57
CA VAL A 3 7.73 25.60 -13.40
C VAL A 3 6.81 26.28 -12.39
N ALA A 4 6.62 25.66 -11.24
CA ALA A 4 5.74 26.15 -10.18
C ALA A 4 6.24 25.69 -8.81
N ASP A 5 5.84 26.42 -7.78
CA ASP A 5 5.99 25.96 -6.40
C ASP A 5 4.77 25.10 -6.03
N VAL A 6 4.96 24.18 -5.10
CA VAL A 6 3.90 23.32 -4.54
C VAL A 6 3.82 23.60 -3.04
N TYR A 7 2.66 24.05 -2.57
CA TYR A 7 2.42 24.28 -1.15
C TYR A 7 1.57 23.16 -0.56
N VAL A 8 2.06 22.56 0.52
CA VAL A 8 1.43 21.45 1.24
C VAL A 8 1.13 21.90 2.66
N GLU A 9 -0.11 21.68 3.10
CA GLU A 9 -0.59 22.01 4.44
C GLU A 9 -1.43 20.82 4.93
N ASP A 10 -1.20 20.38 6.17
CA ASP A 10 -1.88 19.23 6.79
C ASP A 10 -1.95 17.96 5.91
N GLY A 11 -0.86 17.68 5.19
CA GLY A 11 -0.74 16.52 4.31
C GLY A 11 -1.42 16.65 2.95
N ILE A 12 -1.99 17.82 2.62
CA ILE A 12 -2.72 18.07 1.38
C ILE A 12 -2.01 19.15 0.55
N ILE A 13 -1.94 18.95 -0.77
CA ILE A 13 -1.50 20.00 -1.70
C ILE A 13 -2.60 21.05 -1.81
N VAL A 14 -2.34 22.26 -1.33
CA VAL A 14 -3.34 23.35 -1.30
C VAL A 14 -3.12 24.41 -2.39
N ALA A 15 -1.92 24.46 -2.99
CA ALA A 15 -1.66 25.33 -4.13
C ALA A 15 -0.52 24.80 -5.02
N VAL A 16 -0.66 25.02 -6.33
CA VAL A 16 0.39 24.81 -7.34
C VAL A 16 0.42 26.05 -8.25
N ARG A 17 1.45 26.88 -8.11
CA ARG A 17 1.62 28.13 -8.87
C ARG A 17 3.04 28.69 -8.67
N PRO A 18 3.55 29.56 -9.56
CA PRO A 18 4.86 30.17 -9.36
C PRO A 18 4.87 31.17 -8.20
N ASN A 19 6.03 31.28 -7.52
CA ASN A 19 6.35 32.30 -6.52
C ASN A 19 5.39 32.37 -5.32
N ILE A 20 5.05 31.23 -4.71
CA ILE A 20 4.22 31.20 -3.50
C ILE A 20 4.98 31.90 -2.36
N LYS A 21 4.31 32.87 -1.73
CA LYS A 21 4.82 33.54 -0.52
C LYS A 21 4.33 32.78 0.70
N VAL A 22 5.26 32.42 1.58
CA VAL A 22 5.01 31.68 2.82
C VAL A 22 5.60 32.45 4.01
N GLY A 23 5.11 32.17 5.22
CA GLY A 23 5.66 32.70 6.47
C GLY A 23 6.96 32.02 6.86
N ASP A 24 7.65 32.60 7.86
CA ASP A 24 8.93 32.08 8.37
C ASP A 24 8.81 30.72 9.08
N ASP A 25 7.59 30.32 9.43
CA ASP A 25 7.23 29.05 10.07
C ASP A 25 7.09 27.89 9.07
N VAL A 26 7.08 28.17 7.77
CA VAL A 26 6.95 27.16 6.72
C VAL A 26 8.31 26.58 6.35
N THR A 27 8.43 25.26 6.35
CA THR A 27 9.63 24.57 5.86
C THR A 27 9.73 24.68 4.34
N VAL A 28 10.79 25.29 3.84
CA VAL A 28 11.04 25.44 2.40
C VAL A 28 12.06 24.41 1.91
N LEU A 29 11.68 23.66 0.88
CA LEU A 29 12.56 22.69 0.20
C LEU A 29 12.94 23.23 -1.19
N ASP A 30 14.23 23.43 -1.45
CA ASP A 30 14.72 23.90 -2.75
C ASP A 30 14.77 22.76 -3.78
N ALA A 31 13.87 22.83 -4.75
CA ALA A 31 13.77 21.89 -5.88
C ALA A 31 14.40 22.43 -7.19
N THR A 32 15.26 23.46 -7.12
CA THR A 32 15.90 24.05 -8.31
C THR A 32 16.64 22.99 -9.14
N GLY A 33 16.29 22.89 -10.43
CA GLY A 33 16.89 21.90 -11.34
C GLY A 33 16.46 20.45 -11.07
N LYS A 34 15.46 20.22 -10.21
CA LYS A 34 14.88 18.90 -9.91
C LYS A 34 13.45 18.80 -10.45
N PHE A 35 12.95 17.57 -10.53
CA PHE A 35 11.53 17.31 -10.81
C PHE A 35 10.79 17.07 -9.49
N VAL A 36 9.66 17.73 -9.32
CA VAL A 36 8.67 17.41 -8.30
C VAL A 36 7.61 16.53 -8.97
N MET A 37 7.43 15.32 -8.47
CA MET A 37 6.54 14.31 -9.05
C MET A 37 5.67 13.71 -7.94
N PRO A 38 4.49 13.16 -8.28
CA PRO A 38 3.80 12.27 -7.36
C PRO A 38 4.74 11.15 -6.91
N GLY A 39 4.67 10.76 -5.65
CA GLY A 39 5.37 9.58 -5.18
C GLY A 39 4.87 8.32 -5.89
N GLY A 40 5.76 7.34 -6.05
CA GLY A 40 5.40 6.08 -6.69
C GLY A 40 4.32 5.32 -5.91
N ILE A 41 3.51 4.55 -6.64
CA ILE A 41 2.58 3.56 -6.06
C ILE A 41 3.05 2.19 -6.55
N ASP A 42 3.49 1.33 -5.64
CA ASP A 42 3.84 -0.06 -5.97
C ASP A 42 2.63 -0.97 -5.73
N PRO A 43 1.95 -1.46 -6.78
CA PRO A 43 0.74 -2.26 -6.61
C PRO A 43 1.05 -3.74 -6.32
N HIS A 44 2.30 -4.14 -6.11
CA HIS A 44 2.62 -5.55 -5.93
C HIS A 44 3.78 -5.80 -4.97
N THR A 45 3.44 -5.81 -3.68
CA THR A 45 4.39 -6.19 -2.61
C THR A 45 3.92 -7.42 -1.85
N HIS A 46 4.86 -8.03 -1.12
CA HIS A 46 4.61 -9.11 -0.18
C HIS A 46 5.46 -8.87 1.07
N LEU A 47 4.97 -8.04 1.99
CA LEU A 47 5.67 -7.68 3.23
C LEU A 47 5.19 -8.54 4.40
N ASP A 48 6.13 -8.97 5.25
CA ASP A 48 5.88 -9.90 6.37
C ASP A 48 5.03 -11.12 5.95
N MET A 49 5.23 -11.61 4.72
CA MET A 49 4.48 -12.73 4.16
C MET A 49 5.14 -14.06 4.56
N GLU A 50 4.35 -14.94 5.16
CA GLU A 50 4.74 -16.34 5.34
C GLU A 50 4.42 -17.13 4.08
N PHE A 51 5.43 -17.77 3.48
CA PHE A 51 5.29 -18.57 2.29
C PHE A 51 6.22 -19.78 2.32
N MET A 52 5.66 -20.97 2.07
CA MET A 52 6.40 -22.24 1.97
C MET A 52 7.37 -22.52 3.14
N GLY A 53 6.96 -22.19 4.36
CA GLY A 53 7.73 -22.50 5.59
C GLY A 53 8.81 -21.48 5.95
N SER A 54 8.86 -20.33 5.26
CA SER A 54 9.69 -19.19 5.64
C SER A 54 8.89 -17.89 5.56
N GLY A 55 9.45 -16.81 6.10
CA GLY A 55 8.88 -15.47 6.03
C GLY A 55 9.76 -14.58 5.15
N THR A 56 9.16 -13.58 4.50
CA THR A 56 9.93 -12.50 3.88
C THR A 56 10.74 -11.77 4.95
N ILE A 57 11.95 -11.32 4.59
CA ILE A 57 12.85 -10.64 5.54
C ILE A 57 12.32 -9.25 5.89
N ASP A 58 11.74 -8.55 4.91
CA ASP A 58 11.14 -7.25 5.15
C ASP A 58 9.75 -7.37 5.77
N ASP A 59 9.55 -6.61 6.85
CA ASP A 59 8.23 -6.37 7.43
C ASP A 59 7.62 -5.07 6.87
N PHE A 60 6.43 -4.71 7.35
CA PHE A 60 5.77 -3.48 6.91
C PHE A 60 6.58 -2.21 7.19
N PHE A 61 7.40 -2.16 8.24
CA PHE A 61 8.24 -0.99 8.49
C PHE A 61 9.45 -0.99 7.56
N SER A 62 10.24 -2.06 7.55
CA SER A 62 11.50 -2.09 6.79
C SER A 62 11.27 -2.00 5.28
N GLY A 63 10.25 -2.69 4.77
CA GLY A 63 9.87 -2.65 3.36
C GLY A 63 9.37 -1.27 2.93
N GLN A 64 8.52 -0.62 3.73
CA GLN A 64 8.04 0.72 3.42
C GLN A 64 9.14 1.79 3.57
N ALA A 65 10.05 1.64 4.53
CA ALA A 65 11.21 2.52 4.64
C ALA A 65 12.12 2.42 3.40
N ALA A 66 12.31 1.22 2.86
CA ALA A 66 13.02 1.02 1.60
C ALA A 66 12.29 1.65 0.42
N ALA A 67 10.95 1.51 0.36
CA ALA A 67 10.11 2.11 -0.68
C ALA A 67 10.21 3.65 -0.68
N LEU A 68 10.09 4.28 0.51
CA LEU A 68 10.21 5.73 0.69
C LEU A 68 11.61 6.23 0.28
N ALA A 69 12.67 5.51 0.64
CA ALA A 69 14.03 5.84 0.23
C ALA A 69 14.21 5.79 -1.31
N GLY A 70 13.42 4.95 -2.00
CA GLY A 70 13.37 4.86 -3.47
C GLY A 70 12.40 5.85 -4.14
N GLY A 71 11.62 6.62 -3.39
CA GLY A 71 10.63 7.57 -3.92
C GLY A 71 9.21 6.99 -4.13
N THR A 72 8.94 5.78 -3.66
CA THR A 72 7.59 5.19 -3.60
C THR A 72 6.93 5.62 -2.30
N THR A 73 5.69 6.13 -2.38
CA THR A 73 4.95 6.69 -1.23
C THR A 73 3.65 5.96 -0.91
N MET A 74 3.32 4.89 -1.65
CA MET A 74 2.23 3.98 -1.33
C MET A 74 2.53 2.59 -1.88
N HIS A 75 2.04 1.55 -1.22
CA HIS A 75 2.05 0.20 -1.78
C HIS A 75 0.72 -0.53 -1.61
N ILE A 76 0.50 -1.57 -2.42
CA ILE A 76 -0.65 -2.47 -2.28
C ILE A 76 -0.10 -3.89 -2.06
N ASP A 77 -0.35 -4.44 -0.88
CA ASP A 77 0.14 -5.76 -0.48
C ASP A 77 -0.90 -6.87 -0.73
N PHE A 78 -0.47 -8.14 -0.81
CA PHE A 78 -1.39 -9.26 -1.02
C PHE A 78 -1.70 -9.96 0.29
N VAL A 79 -2.96 -9.84 0.73
CA VAL A 79 -3.49 -10.62 1.86
C VAL A 79 -3.66 -12.07 1.44
N ILE A 80 -3.06 -12.98 2.22
CA ILE A 80 -3.27 -14.42 2.09
C ILE A 80 -4.32 -14.88 3.12
N PRO A 81 -5.40 -15.57 2.70
CA PRO A 81 -6.43 -16.08 3.60
C PRO A 81 -5.88 -17.04 4.66
N VAL A 82 -6.42 -16.97 5.88
CA VAL A 82 -6.09 -17.91 6.97
C VAL A 82 -7.12 -19.02 6.98
N ASN A 83 -6.68 -20.27 6.79
CA ASN A 83 -7.56 -21.46 6.70
C ASN A 83 -8.71 -21.27 5.68
N GLY A 84 -8.47 -20.45 4.64
CA GLY A 84 -9.44 -20.14 3.61
C GLY A 84 -10.50 -19.08 3.96
N SER A 85 -10.42 -18.42 5.12
CA SER A 85 -11.24 -17.22 5.40
C SER A 85 -10.50 -15.95 4.98
N LEU A 86 -11.15 -15.15 4.14
CA LEU A 86 -10.67 -13.85 3.68
C LEU A 86 -10.67 -12.84 4.83
N LEU A 87 -11.70 -12.87 5.69
CA LEU A 87 -11.81 -11.97 6.86
C LEU A 87 -10.69 -12.21 7.86
N SER A 88 -10.40 -13.47 8.20
CA SER A 88 -9.27 -13.79 9.08
C SER A 88 -7.92 -13.44 8.46
N GLY A 89 -7.78 -13.59 7.14
CA GLY A 89 -6.59 -13.13 6.42
C GLY A 89 -6.39 -11.62 6.54
N LEU A 90 -7.44 -10.85 6.31
CA LEU A 90 -7.40 -9.39 6.42
C LEU A 90 -7.05 -8.96 7.85
N GLU A 91 -7.70 -9.53 8.87
CA GLU A 91 -7.40 -9.23 10.28
C GLU A 91 -5.93 -9.53 10.63
N ALA A 92 -5.36 -10.60 10.09
CA ALA A 92 -3.96 -10.94 10.28
C ALA A 92 -3.03 -9.89 9.65
N TYR A 93 -3.32 -9.43 8.44
CA TYR A 93 -2.54 -8.40 7.76
C TYR A 93 -2.69 -7.02 8.39
N GLU A 94 -3.89 -6.65 8.87
CA GLU A 94 -4.10 -5.42 9.66
C GLU A 94 -3.26 -5.41 10.95
N LYS A 95 -2.99 -6.57 11.55
CA LYS A 95 -2.08 -6.67 12.70
C LYS A 95 -0.62 -6.46 12.29
N LYS A 96 -0.17 -7.06 11.19
CA LYS A 96 1.19 -6.90 10.64
C LYS A 96 1.46 -5.45 10.24
N SER A 97 0.49 -4.82 9.59
CA SER A 97 0.60 -3.47 9.05
C SER A 97 0.56 -2.37 10.12
N LYS A 98 0.35 -2.68 11.41
CA LYS A 98 0.49 -1.69 12.51
C LYS A 98 1.88 -1.05 12.60
N LYS A 99 2.89 -1.68 11.99
CA LYS A 99 4.25 -1.16 11.91
C LYS A 99 4.48 -0.22 10.70
N SER A 100 3.48 0.01 9.86
CA SER A 100 3.61 0.84 8.65
C SER A 100 4.07 2.26 8.96
N CYS A 101 4.94 2.80 8.11
CA CYS A 101 5.37 4.20 8.09
C CYS A 101 4.93 4.96 6.81
N MET A 102 4.11 4.33 5.96
CA MET A 102 3.65 4.85 4.67
C MET A 102 2.22 4.38 4.41
N ASP A 103 1.46 5.13 3.62
CA ASP A 103 0.11 4.72 3.17
C ASP A 103 0.16 3.39 2.40
N TYR A 104 -0.90 2.58 2.54
CA TYR A 104 -0.99 1.28 1.89
C TYR A 104 -2.43 0.86 1.64
N GLY A 105 -2.59 -0.13 0.76
CA GLY A 105 -3.83 -0.86 0.55
C GLY A 105 -3.59 -2.37 0.45
N PHE A 106 -4.66 -3.12 0.20
CA PHE A 106 -4.58 -4.57 0.07
C PHE A 106 -5.31 -5.10 -1.17
N HIS A 107 -4.67 -6.07 -1.82
CA HIS A 107 -5.32 -7.06 -2.66
C HIS A 107 -5.72 -8.27 -1.80
N MET A 108 -6.81 -8.97 -2.18
CA MET A 108 -7.20 -10.21 -1.50
C MET A 108 -6.93 -11.43 -2.39
N ALA A 109 -6.07 -12.35 -1.94
CA ALA A 109 -5.88 -13.62 -2.62
C ALA A 109 -7.08 -14.56 -2.44
N ILE A 110 -7.48 -15.23 -3.52
CA ILE A 110 -8.47 -16.29 -3.53
C ILE A 110 -7.74 -17.61 -3.79
N THR A 111 -7.50 -18.39 -2.74
CA THR A 111 -6.75 -19.66 -2.80
C THR A 111 -7.65 -20.90 -2.88
N LYS A 112 -8.94 -20.74 -2.57
CA LYS A 112 -9.98 -21.77 -2.75
C LYS A 112 -11.29 -21.14 -3.19
N TRP A 113 -12.25 -21.98 -3.58
CA TRP A 113 -13.59 -21.52 -3.95
C TRP A 113 -14.68 -22.33 -3.26
N ASP A 114 -15.56 -21.65 -2.55
CA ASP A 114 -16.80 -22.17 -1.97
C ASP A 114 -17.80 -21.00 -1.77
N GLU A 115 -19.04 -21.30 -1.34
CA GLU A 115 -20.04 -20.24 -1.10
C GLU A 115 -19.65 -19.27 0.03
N VAL A 116 -18.80 -19.70 0.97
CA VAL A 116 -18.34 -18.84 2.06
C VAL A 116 -17.40 -17.78 1.49
N VAL A 117 -16.43 -18.17 0.68
CA VAL A 117 -15.52 -17.24 -0.03
C VAL A 117 -16.31 -16.26 -0.88
N SER A 118 -17.33 -16.72 -1.62
CA SER A 118 -18.17 -15.83 -2.44
C SER A 118 -18.87 -14.75 -1.61
N LYS A 119 -19.37 -15.09 -0.40
CA LYS A 119 -20.01 -14.13 0.50
C LYS A 119 -18.99 -13.21 1.16
N GLU A 120 -17.83 -13.73 1.55
CA GLU A 120 -16.76 -12.90 2.11
C GLU A 120 -16.23 -11.90 1.08
N MET A 121 -16.17 -12.24 -0.21
CA MET A 121 -15.81 -11.28 -1.27
C MET A 121 -16.78 -10.09 -1.34
N GLU A 122 -18.07 -10.30 -1.11
CA GLU A 122 -19.05 -9.20 -1.03
C GLU A 122 -18.74 -8.29 0.15
N ILE A 123 -18.43 -8.85 1.33
CA ILE A 123 -18.03 -8.10 2.53
C ILE A 123 -16.72 -7.34 2.27
N MET A 124 -15.75 -7.97 1.60
CA MET A 124 -14.47 -7.34 1.23
C MET A 124 -14.67 -6.04 0.45
N VAL A 125 -15.58 -6.06 -0.53
CA VAL A 125 -15.89 -4.89 -1.37
C VAL A 125 -16.71 -3.87 -0.60
N ASN A 126 -17.82 -4.29 0.00
CA ASN A 126 -18.83 -3.37 0.55
C ASN A 126 -18.44 -2.77 1.90
N GLU A 127 -17.64 -3.47 2.70
CA GLU A 127 -17.35 -3.08 4.09
C GLU A 127 -15.86 -2.88 4.38
N LYS A 128 -14.95 -3.52 3.63
CA LYS A 128 -13.51 -3.50 3.92
C LYS A 128 -12.68 -2.68 2.94
N GLY A 129 -13.29 -2.11 1.89
CA GLY A 129 -12.60 -1.28 0.91
C GLY A 129 -11.67 -2.04 -0.04
N ILE A 130 -11.80 -3.37 -0.12
CA ILE A 130 -11.01 -4.21 -1.03
C ILE A 130 -11.76 -4.35 -2.35
N ASN A 131 -11.17 -3.84 -3.43
CA ASN A 131 -11.79 -3.85 -4.76
C ASN A 131 -11.05 -4.72 -5.80
N SER A 132 -10.09 -5.54 -5.35
CA SER A 132 -9.22 -6.32 -6.23
C SER A 132 -8.86 -7.67 -5.62
N PHE A 133 -8.99 -8.72 -6.44
CA PHE A 133 -8.82 -10.11 -6.03
C PHE A 133 -7.78 -10.84 -6.90
N LYS A 134 -6.92 -11.63 -6.27
CA LYS A 134 -5.85 -12.38 -6.93
C LYS A 134 -6.15 -13.85 -7.00
N PHE A 135 -6.16 -14.40 -8.21
CA PHE A 135 -6.25 -15.83 -8.46
C PHE A 135 -4.89 -16.39 -8.87
N PHE A 136 -4.65 -17.67 -8.54
CA PHE A 136 -3.46 -18.40 -8.93
C PHE A 136 -3.84 -19.52 -9.90
N MET A 137 -3.21 -19.52 -11.08
CA MET A 137 -3.28 -20.64 -12.04
C MET A 137 -2.10 -21.61 -11.90
N ALA A 138 -1.23 -21.37 -10.92
CA ALA A 138 -0.05 -22.17 -10.59
C ALA A 138 -0.19 -22.77 -9.16
N TYR A 139 0.90 -23.31 -8.61
CA TYR A 139 1.00 -23.77 -7.21
C TYR A 139 0.05 -24.91 -6.80
N LYS A 140 -0.09 -25.94 -7.67
CA LYS A 140 -0.92 -27.12 -7.41
C LYS A 140 -0.63 -27.72 -6.02
N GLY A 141 -1.62 -27.64 -5.11
CA GLY A 141 -1.60 -28.23 -3.77
C GLY A 141 -0.69 -27.52 -2.76
N SER A 142 -0.15 -26.34 -3.09
CA SER A 142 0.75 -25.57 -2.20
C SER A 142 0.12 -24.28 -1.64
N LEU A 143 -1.04 -23.88 -2.18
CA LEU A 143 -1.84 -22.73 -1.77
C LEU A 143 -3.30 -23.15 -1.65
#